data_AF-A0A401UXD7-F1
#
_entry.id   AF-A0A401UXD7-F1
#
_cell.length_a   1.000
_cell.length_b   1.000
_cell.length_c   1.000
_cell.angle_alpha   90.00
_cell.angle_beta   90.00
_cell.angle_gamma   90.00
#
_symmetry.space_group_name_H-M   'P 1'
#
loop_
_entity.id
_entity.type
_entity.pdbx_description
1 polymer ?
#
loop_
_entity_poly.entity_id
_entity_poly.type
_entity_poly.pdbx_seq_one_letter_code
_entity_poly.pdbx_strand_id
1 'polypeptide(L)'
;MADDQVKVLVVEDDVDTAQFVRTVLERRGGMSATVVHDPMSALAEVAQQTFDVVLTDIQMPGMSGLELLGELRSRAPGVPVAVMTAFASVDYAVEALRRDADEFLVKPVGAAILVEKVRALAAEGRSRRDAAGPTETVLAVGAHPDDVEIGVGATLASHRAAGDTVVVLTLSGGAIGGEINARRHEALAASAVIGARLYLHDFEDTRLDPAGGLITTIEQMIAEVSPTIVYTHSVHDRHQDHRAVHQAVQVAARRVPSLACFQSPSSTVDFQPDTFVPVDGFVETKLQMLAAFESQAHRDYMEPELVRATARYWSRFGTGRYAEPLETVRVAAMISGSGRGGGIAAAAAHEPAPLAHDDTGGTR
;
A
#
# COMPACT_ATOMS: atom_id res chain seq x y z
N MET A 1 -4.97 24.01 18.87
CA MET A 1 -3.53 23.88 18.57
C MET A 1 -2.91 22.68 19.29
N ALA A 2 -3.64 21.57 19.50
CA ALA A 2 -3.14 20.41 20.24
C ALA A 2 -2.65 19.26 19.32
N ASP A 3 -2.76 19.43 17.99
CA ASP A 3 -2.62 18.36 17.00
C ASP A 3 -1.26 18.36 16.26
N ASP A 4 -0.30 19.15 16.74
CA ASP A 4 1.05 19.28 16.13
C ASP A 4 2.17 18.85 17.09
N GLN A 5 1.81 18.14 18.16
CA GLN A 5 2.76 17.63 19.13
C GLN A 5 3.36 16.30 18.63
N VAL A 6 4.69 16.24 18.49
CA VAL A 6 5.41 15.02 18.09
C VAL A 6 5.01 13.86 19.00
N LYS A 7 4.49 12.77 18.42
CA LYS A 7 4.11 11.55 19.14
C LYS A 7 5.24 10.53 19.06
N VAL A 8 5.74 10.11 20.22
CA VAL A 8 6.87 9.17 20.33
C VAL A 8 6.41 7.91 21.03
N LEU A 9 6.63 6.74 20.42
CA LEU A 9 6.50 5.46 21.10
C LEU A 9 7.85 5.06 21.69
N VAL A 10 7.88 4.76 22.98
CA VAL A 10 9.08 4.35 23.71
C VAL A 10 8.89 2.91 24.16
N VAL A 11 9.78 2.02 23.72
CA VAL A 11 9.78 0.58 24.06
C VAL A 11 11.03 0.30 24.89
N GLU A 12 10.85 0.13 26.20
CA GLU A 12 11.94 0.01 27.17
C GLU A 12 11.46 -0.82 28.37
N ASP A 13 12.10 -1.95 28.64
CA ASP A 13 11.75 -2.85 29.74
C ASP A 13 12.24 -2.34 31.11
N ASP A 14 13.33 -1.58 31.14
CA ASP A 14 13.80 -0.90 32.35
C ASP A 14 12.94 0.33 32.69
N VAL A 15 12.16 0.23 33.77
CA VAL A 15 11.19 1.25 34.18
C VAL A 15 11.85 2.61 34.45
N ASP A 16 13.05 2.64 35.02
CA ASP A 16 13.75 3.88 35.35
C ASP A 16 14.24 4.59 34.08
N THR A 17 14.83 3.85 33.14
CA THR A 17 15.24 4.36 31.82
C THR A 17 14.03 4.85 31.04
N ALA A 18 12.94 4.10 31.04
CA ALA A 18 11.70 4.47 30.37
C ALA A 18 11.12 5.78 30.92
N GLN A 19 11.10 5.94 32.26
CA GLN A 19 10.67 7.17 32.92
C GLN A 19 11.59 8.35 32.63
N PHE A 20 12.90 8.13 32.59
CA PHE A 20 13.86 9.15 32.20
C PHE A 20 13.60 9.65 30.77
N VAL A 21 13.52 8.73 29.80
CA VAL A 21 13.25 9.03 28.39
C VAL A 21 11.93 9.82 28.26
N ARG A 22 10.84 9.32 28.85
CA ARG A 22 9.54 10.01 28.85
C ARG A 22 9.65 11.42 29.40
N THR A 23 10.27 11.57 30.58
CA THR A 23 10.43 12.88 31.24
C THR A 23 11.21 13.86 30.37
N VAL A 24 12.29 13.41 29.73
CA VAL A 24 13.10 14.24 28.85
C VAL A 24 12.30 14.68 27.62
N LEU A 25 11.62 13.75 26.95
CA LEU A 25 10.83 14.04 25.74
C LEU A 25 9.67 14.98 26.02
N GLU A 26 8.94 14.76 27.12
CA GLU A 26 7.80 15.60 27.49
C GLU A 26 8.23 16.97 28.02
N ARG A 27 9.13 17.01 29.02
CA ARG A 27 9.47 18.27 29.72
C ARG A 27 10.46 19.14 28.95
N ARG A 28 11.38 18.56 28.20
CA ARG A 28 12.41 19.30 27.44
C ARG A 28 12.12 19.32 25.95
N GLY A 29 11.56 18.24 25.42
CA GLY A 29 11.22 18.13 24.00
C GLY A 29 9.86 18.74 23.65
N GLY A 30 8.95 18.89 24.61
CA GLY A 30 7.56 19.29 24.34
C GLY A 30 6.82 18.26 23.48
N MET A 31 7.22 16.98 23.55
CA MET A 31 6.68 15.87 22.78
C MET A 31 5.68 15.07 23.63
N SER A 32 4.80 14.29 23.00
CA SER A 32 3.96 13.31 23.68
C SER A 32 4.62 11.94 23.60
N ALA A 33 4.82 11.27 24.74
CA ALA A 33 5.53 9.99 24.80
C ALA A 33 4.62 8.88 25.37
N THR A 34 4.29 7.90 24.54
CA THR A 34 3.63 6.65 24.96
C THR A 34 4.72 5.64 25.30
N VAL A 35 4.69 5.09 26.51
CA VAL A 35 5.69 4.13 27.00
C VAL A 35 5.07 2.75 27.09
N VAL A 36 5.76 1.76 26.53
CA VAL A 36 5.47 0.34 26.67
C VAL A 36 6.73 -0.39 27.12
N HIS A 37 6.55 -1.52 27.80
CA HIS A 37 7.66 -2.27 28.43
C HIS A 37 7.97 -3.59 27.72
N ASP A 38 7.32 -3.86 26.59
CA ASP A 38 7.55 -5.05 25.80
C ASP A 38 7.23 -4.81 24.30
N PRO A 39 7.84 -5.59 23.39
CA PRO A 39 7.65 -5.45 21.95
C PRO A 39 6.22 -5.73 21.48
N MET A 40 5.49 -6.64 22.12
CA MET A 40 4.13 -7.01 21.69
C MET A 40 3.15 -5.86 21.95
N SER A 41 3.30 -5.19 23.09
CA SER A 41 2.58 -3.96 23.39
C SER A 41 2.91 -2.85 22.38
N ALA A 42 4.17 -2.74 21.95
CA ALA A 42 4.54 -1.79 20.89
C ALA A 42 3.81 -2.06 19.58
N LEU A 43 3.74 -3.33 19.16
CA LEU A 43 3.00 -3.74 17.95
C LEU A 43 1.49 -3.49 18.08
N ALA A 44 0.92 -3.65 19.27
CA ALA A 44 -0.48 -3.34 19.53
C ALA A 44 -0.77 -1.83 19.47
N GLU A 45 0.13 -1.00 19.97
CA GLU A 45 0.02 0.47 19.95
C GLU A 45 0.09 1.01 18.52
N VAL A 46 1.07 0.58 17.71
CA VAL A 46 1.19 1.04 16.31
C VAL A 46 0.03 0.58 15.42
N ALA A 47 -0.69 -0.48 15.82
CA ALA A 47 -1.91 -0.91 15.15
C ALA A 47 -3.13 -0.01 15.49
N GLN A 48 -3.11 0.65 16.65
CA GLN A 48 -4.22 1.48 17.13
C GLN A 48 -4.05 2.97 16.78
N GLN A 49 -2.82 3.46 16.73
CA GLN A 49 -2.51 4.86 16.48
C GLN A 49 -1.18 5.04 15.77
N THR A 50 -0.98 6.22 15.18
CA THR A 50 0.24 6.58 14.46
C THR A 50 1.24 7.32 15.36
N PHE A 51 2.52 7.04 15.17
CA PHE A 51 3.64 7.72 15.83
C PHE A 51 4.54 8.43 14.82
N ASP A 52 5.22 9.49 15.27
CA ASP A 52 6.22 10.20 14.47
C ASP A 52 7.61 9.57 14.58
N VAL A 53 7.90 8.90 15.70
CA VAL A 53 9.17 8.21 15.97
C VAL A 53 8.90 7.03 16.91
N VAL A 54 9.57 5.91 16.68
CA VAL A 54 9.70 4.81 17.65
C VAL A 54 11.11 4.81 18.22
N LEU A 55 11.22 4.81 19.55
CA LEU A 55 12.45 4.55 20.28
C LEU A 55 12.34 3.16 20.90
N THR A 56 13.25 2.26 20.57
CA THR A 56 13.25 0.90 21.16
C THR A 56 14.60 0.56 21.75
N ASP A 57 14.64 -0.05 22.92
CA ASP A 57 15.85 -0.72 23.40
C ASP A 57 16.15 -1.95 22.55
N ILE A 58 17.42 -2.33 22.40
CA ILE A 58 17.81 -3.55 21.69
C ILE A 58 17.60 -4.78 22.58
N GLN A 59 17.89 -4.67 23.88
CA GLN A 59 17.98 -5.80 24.81
C GLN A 59 16.72 -5.90 25.67
N MET A 60 15.66 -6.46 25.10
CA MET A 60 14.43 -6.75 25.83
C MET A 60 14.19 -8.26 25.95
N PRO A 61 13.52 -8.73 27.02
CA PRO A 61 13.08 -10.10 27.13
C PRO A 61 12.13 -10.52 26.00
N GLY A 62 12.34 -11.72 25.46
CA GLY A 62 11.47 -12.33 24.46
C GLY A 62 11.83 -11.95 23.03
N MET A 63 11.65 -10.68 22.65
CA MET A 63 11.96 -10.18 21.30
C MET A 63 12.89 -8.96 21.41
N SER A 64 13.96 -8.96 20.61
CA SER A 64 14.91 -7.85 20.57
C SER A 64 14.35 -6.64 19.83
N GLY A 65 14.86 -5.44 20.13
CA GLY A 65 14.48 -4.22 19.39
C GLY A 65 14.76 -4.29 17.88
N LEU A 66 15.75 -5.09 17.46
CA LEU A 66 16.06 -5.32 16.05
C LEU A 66 15.06 -6.26 15.36
N GLU A 67 14.49 -7.21 16.09
CA GLU A 67 13.37 -8.03 15.59
C GLU A 67 12.09 -7.21 15.52
N LEU A 68 11.83 -6.39 16.54
CA LEU A 68 10.73 -5.44 16.53
C LEU A 68 10.82 -4.46 15.35
N LEU A 69 12.02 -3.94 15.05
CA LEU A 69 12.24 -3.09 13.86
C LEU A 69 11.79 -3.79 12.56
N GLY A 70 12.10 -5.08 12.39
CA GLY A 70 11.66 -5.86 11.24
C GLY A 70 10.13 -5.94 11.12
N GLU A 71 9.44 -6.18 12.24
CA GLU A 71 7.97 -6.18 12.30
C GLU A 71 7.36 -4.78 12.08
N LEU A 72 8.02 -3.72 12.57
CA LEU A 72 7.58 -2.35 12.33
C LEU A 72 7.71 -1.96 10.85
N ARG A 73 8.70 -2.47 10.14
CA ARG A 73 8.85 -2.21 8.69
C ARG A 73 7.72 -2.82 7.87
N SER A 74 7.09 -3.91 8.31
CA SER A 74 5.92 -4.49 7.63
C SER A 74 4.61 -3.79 8.00
N ARG A 75 4.46 -3.33 9.25
CA ARG A 75 3.20 -2.76 9.76
C ARG A 75 3.11 -1.24 9.71
N ALA A 76 4.25 -0.55 9.81
CA ALA A 76 4.38 0.90 9.82
C ALA A 76 5.63 1.35 9.02
N PRO A 77 5.72 1.02 7.72
CA PRO A 77 6.94 1.21 6.92
C PRO A 77 7.49 2.65 6.91
N GLY A 78 6.63 3.64 7.09
CA GLY A 78 7.00 5.06 7.08
C GLY A 78 7.43 5.65 8.42
N VAL A 79 7.36 4.90 9.54
CA VAL A 79 7.75 5.45 10.85
C VAL A 79 9.27 5.40 11.05
N PRO A 80 9.93 6.53 11.33
CA PRO A 80 11.33 6.53 11.74
C PRO A 80 11.54 5.74 13.04
N VAL A 81 12.54 4.85 13.05
CA VAL A 81 12.87 4.01 14.22
C VAL A 81 14.30 4.28 14.66
N ALA A 82 14.45 4.62 15.93
CA ALA A 82 15.73 4.75 16.61
C ALA A 82 15.90 3.62 17.63
N VAL A 83 17.02 2.89 17.53
CA VAL A 83 17.40 1.82 18.46
C VAL A 83 18.34 2.36 19.52
N MET A 84 18.09 2.00 20.79
CA MET A 84 18.94 2.32 21.94
C MET A 84 19.64 1.05 22.45
N THR A 85 20.89 1.15 22.88
CA THR A 85 21.61 -0.01 23.43
C THR A 85 22.64 0.37 24.48
N ALA A 86 22.83 -0.48 25.48
CA ALA A 86 23.94 -0.37 26.44
C ALA A 86 25.29 -0.82 25.85
N PHE A 87 25.29 -1.57 24.73
CA PHE A 87 26.50 -2.11 24.10
C PHE A 87 26.66 -1.58 22.67
N ALA A 88 27.68 -0.76 22.48
CA ALA A 88 28.16 -0.36 21.16
C ALA A 88 29.07 -1.46 20.57
N SER A 89 28.51 -2.63 20.24
CA SER A 89 29.26 -3.61 19.45
C SER A 89 29.13 -3.30 17.96
N VAL A 90 30.19 -3.56 17.20
CA VAL A 90 30.18 -3.40 15.74
C VAL A 90 29.10 -4.30 15.10
N ASP A 91 28.89 -5.49 15.67
CA ASP A 91 27.91 -6.44 15.15
C ASP A 91 26.47 -5.92 15.24
N TYR A 92 26.10 -5.27 16.36
CA TYR A 92 24.77 -4.65 16.48
C TYR A 92 24.59 -3.46 15.56
N ALA A 93 25.63 -2.64 15.36
CA ALA A 93 25.57 -1.53 14.42
C ALA A 93 25.40 -2.02 12.98
N VAL A 94 26.12 -3.09 12.58
CA VAL A 94 25.97 -3.71 11.25
C VAL A 94 24.58 -4.30 11.07
N GLU A 95 24.02 -4.98 12.08
CA GLU A 95 22.68 -5.55 11.99
C GLU A 95 21.58 -4.48 11.97
N ALA A 96 21.73 -3.39 12.73
CA ALA A 96 20.81 -2.25 12.69
C ALA A 96 20.79 -1.57 11.31
N LEU A 97 21.97 -1.39 10.69
CA LEU A 97 22.08 -0.88 9.33
C LEU A 97 21.46 -1.84 8.30
N ARG A 98 21.60 -3.15 8.48
CA ARG A 98 20.98 -4.16 7.59
C ARG A 98 19.46 -4.20 7.68
N ARG A 99 18.89 -3.76 8.80
CA ARG A 99 17.44 -3.74 9.04
C ARG A 99 16.83 -2.34 8.88
N ASP A 100 17.57 -1.42 8.25
CA ASP A 100 17.15 -0.06 7.96
C ASP A 100 16.70 0.73 9.20
N ALA A 101 17.42 0.64 10.33
CA ALA A 101 17.21 1.56 11.44
C ALA A 101 17.57 3.00 11.02
N ASP A 102 16.74 3.99 11.35
CA ASP A 102 17.00 5.39 10.98
C ASP A 102 18.05 6.03 11.89
N GLU A 103 18.19 5.56 13.13
CA GLU A 103 19.19 6.08 14.09
C GLU A 103 19.61 5.03 15.13
N PHE A 104 20.85 5.14 15.61
CA PHE A 104 21.42 4.26 16.62
C PHE A 104 22.01 5.06 17.78
N LEU A 105 21.47 4.85 18.99
CA LEU A 105 21.81 5.59 20.19
C LEU A 105 22.48 4.68 21.24
N VAL A 106 23.67 5.06 21.68
CA VAL A 106 24.38 4.33 22.75
C VAL A 106 24.01 4.92 24.10
N LYS A 107 23.51 4.08 25.02
CA LYS A 107 23.21 4.44 26.40
C LYS A 107 24.52 4.59 27.20
N PRO A 108 24.59 5.56 28.14
CA PRO A 108 23.55 6.50 28.52
C PRO A 108 23.39 7.65 27.50
N VAL A 109 22.14 7.93 27.11
CA VAL A 109 21.85 9.01 26.15
C VAL A 109 21.61 10.31 26.91
N GLY A 110 22.43 11.33 26.63
CA GLY A 110 22.25 12.65 27.21
C GLY A 110 20.93 13.29 26.78
N ALA A 111 20.24 13.97 27.71
CA ALA A 111 18.91 14.54 27.45
C ALA A 111 18.84 15.49 26.24
N ALA A 112 19.88 16.30 26.00
CA ALA A 112 19.94 17.19 24.85
C ALA A 112 20.03 16.43 23.53
N ILE A 113 20.87 15.38 23.48
CA ILE A 113 21.05 14.52 22.30
C ILE A 113 19.75 13.76 22.01
N LEU A 114 19.11 13.19 23.03
CA LEU A 114 17.84 12.47 22.85
C LEU A 114 16.78 13.36 22.20
N VAL A 115 16.59 14.57 22.72
CA VAL A 115 15.61 15.52 22.16
C VAL A 115 15.97 15.95 20.74
N GLU A 116 17.26 16.23 20.48
CA GLU A 116 17.75 16.64 19.17
C GLU A 116 17.51 15.55 18.12
N LYS A 117 17.93 14.32 18.41
CA LYS A 117 17.77 13.16 17.51
C LYS A 117 16.32 12.82 17.23
N VAL A 118 15.48 12.74 18.26
CA VAL A 118 14.05 12.45 18.08
C VAL A 118 13.36 13.55 17.28
N ARG A 119 13.71 14.82 17.51
CA ARG A 119 13.15 15.94 16.74
C ARG A 119 13.58 15.88 15.28
N ALA A 120 14.86 15.58 15.02
CA ALA A 120 15.40 15.45 13.67
C ALA A 120 14.69 14.32 12.91
N LEU A 121 14.57 13.13 13.53
CA LEU A 121 13.85 11.99 12.96
C LEU A 121 12.38 12.30 12.70
N ALA A 122 11.69 12.93 13.65
CA ALA A 122 10.30 13.31 13.46
C ALA A 122 10.12 14.32 12.30
N ALA A 123 11.04 15.28 12.18
CA ALA A 123 11.01 16.27 11.10
C ALA A 123 11.33 15.67 9.73
N GLU A 124 12.27 14.73 9.66
CA GLU A 124 12.61 14.00 8.46
C GLU A 124 11.47 13.05 8.05
N GLY A 125 10.89 12.33 9.00
CA GLY A 125 9.70 11.50 8.79
C GLY A 125 8.52 12.33 8.29
N ARG A 126 8.25 13.48 8.91
CA ARG A 126 7.26 14.45 8.40
C ARG A 126 7.58 14.93 7.00
N SER A 127 8.81 15.35 6.74
CA SER A 127 9.21 15.83 5.40
C SER A 127 9.09 14.74 4.34
N ARG A 128 9.40 13.47 4.69
CA ARG A 128 9.15 12.30 3.83
C ARG A 128 7.65 12.11 3.55
N ARG A 129 6.79 12.25 4.56
CA ARG A 129 5.31 12.21 4.39
C ARG A 129 4.78 13.40 3.58
N ASP A 130 5.25 14.61 3.87
CA ASP A 130 4.81 15.83 3.19
C ASP A 130 5.29 15.84 1.72
N ALA A 131 6.48 15.28 1.43
CA ALA A 131 6.96 15.06 0.08
C ALA A 131 6.16 13.97 -0.67
N ALA A 132 5.62 12.98 0.05
CA ALA A 132 4.71 11.97 -0.51
C ALA A 132 3.39 12.59 -1.02
N GLY A 133 3.00 13.78 -0.50
CA GLY A 133 1.81 14.53 -0.93
C GLY A 133 0.60 14.28 0.00
N PRO A 134 -0.55 14.92 -0.28
CA PRO A 134 -1.78 14.61 0.46
C PRO A 134 -2.15 13.13 0.29
N THR A 135 -2.58 12.48 1.37
CA THR A 135 -3.05 11.10 1.35
C THR A 135 -4.22 10.95 0.38
N GLU A 136 -4.21 9.88 -0.39
CA GLU A 136 -5.27 9.54 -1.33
C GLU A 136 -6.42 8.83 -0.61
N THR A 137 -7.60 8.89 -1.22
CA THR A 137 -8.73 8.03 -0.84
C THR A 137 -9.02 7.10 -2.00
N VAL A 138 -8.75 5.82 -1.79
CA VAL A 138 -8.84 4.77 -2.80
C VAL A 138 -10.15 4.00 -2.64
N LEU A 139 -10.88 3.86 -3.74
CA LEU A 139 -12.03 2.95 -3.84
C LEU A 139 -11.73 1.87 -4.88
N ALA A 140 -11.55 0.63 -4.46
CA ALA A 140 -11.42 -0.52 -5.35
C ALA A 140 -12.76 -1.25 -5.48
N VAL A 141 -13.23 -1.43 -6.71
CA VAL A 141 -14.55 -2.00 -7.01
C VAL A 141 -14.38 -3.35 -7.72
N GLY A 142 -14.88 -4.42 -7.10
CA GLY A 142 -14.91 -5.78 -7.63
C GLY A 142 -16.35 -6.26 -7.88
N ALA A 143 -16.49 -7.24 -8.76
CA ALA A 143 -17.77 -7.90 -9.01
C ALA A 143 -18.03 -8.97 -7.95
N HIS A 144 -16.99 -9.72 -7.59
CA HIS A 144 -17.00 -10.85 -6.68
C HIS A 144 -15.96 -10.71 -5.57
N PRO A 145 -16.10 -11.47 -4.46
CA PRO A 145 -15.12 -11.44 -3.37
C PRO A 145 -13.86 -12.23 -3.73
N ASP A 146 -12.77 -11.54 -4.07
CA ASP A 146 -11.42 -12.01 -4.46
C ASP A 146 -10.85 -11.18 -5.63
N ASP A 147 -11.73 -10.63 -6.48
CA ASP A 147 -11.37 -9.87 -7.67
C ASP A 147 -10.33 -8.77 -7.42
N VAL A 148 -10.58 -7.96 -6.40
CA VAL A 148 -9.76 -6.78 -6.08
C VAL A 148 -8.42 -7.21 -5.54
N GLU A 149 -8.39 -8.23 -4.68
CA GLU A 149 -7.19 -8.80 -4.10
C GLU A 149 -6.31 -9.44 -5.17
N ILE A 150 -6.90 -10.15 -6.13
CA ILE A 150 -6.20 -10.73 -7.27
C ILE A 150 -5.64 -9.63 -8.18
N GLY A 151 -6.43 -8.61 -8.49
CA GLY A 151 -6.04 -7.57 -9.44
C GLY A 151 -5.00 -6.60 -8.90
N VAL A 152 -5.26 -6.03 -7.71
CA VAL A 152 -4.54 -4.88 -7.14
C VAL A 152 -4.22 -5.02 -5.66
N GLY A 153 -4.26 -6.21 -5.08
CA GLY A 153 -4.04 -6.40 -3.64
C GLY A 153 -2.71 -5.81 -3.12
N ALA A 154 -1.63 -5.91 -3.90
CA ALA A 154 -0.34 -5.38 -3.48
C ALA A 154 -0.28 -3.85 -3.61
N THR A 155 -0.93 -3.28 -4.64
CA THR A 155 -1.11 -1.83 -4.82
C THR A 155 -1.93 -1.26 -3.66
N LEU A 156 -3.01 -1.92 -3.24
CA LEU A 156 -3.82 -1.50 -2.09
C LEU A 156 -3.03 -1.55 -0.77
N ALA A 157 -2.21 -2.58 -0.57
CA ALA A 157 -1.30 -2.66 0.57
C ALA A 157 -0.30 -1.50 0.57
N SER A 158 0.25 -1.15 -0.60
CA SER A 158 1.15 0.02 -0.75
C SER A 158 0.44 1.34 -0.41
N HIS A 159 -0.81 1.53 -0.86
CA HIS A 159 -1.62 2.69 -0.49
C HIS A 159 -1.80 2.78 1.03
N ARG A 160 -2.18 1.67 1.68
CA ARG A 160 -2.35 1.67 3.14
C ARG A 160 -1.07 2.04 3.88
N ALA A 161 0.07 1.50 3.42
CA ALA A 161 1.40 1.79 3.95
C ALA A 161 1.79 3.27 3.79
N ALA A 162 1.32 3.93 2.73
CA ALA A 162 1.50 5.36 2.50
C ALA A 162 0.57 6.24 3.37
N GLY A 163 -0.36 5.63 4.11
CA GLY A 163 -1.34 6.34 4.95
C GLY A 163 -2.65 6.67 4.23
N ASP A 164 -2.85 6.16 3.02
CA ASP A 164 -4.08 6.37 2.24
C ASP A 164 -5.26 5.62 2.86
N THR A 165 -6.46 6.17 2.63
CA THR A 165 -7.70 5.47 2.99
C THR A 165 -8.03 4.48 1.90
N VAL A 166 -8.22 3.21 2.24
CA VAL A 166 -8.58 2.15 1.28
C VAL A 166 -9.97 1.60 1.60
N VAL A 167 -10.85 1.67 0.60
CA VAL A 167 -12.20 1.08 0.62
C VAL A 167 -12.31 0.06 -0.50
N VAL A 168 -12.81 -1.13 -0.17
CA VAL A 168 -13.14 -2.19 -1.12
C VAL A 168 -14.67 -2.29 -1.21
N LEU A 169 -15.19 -2.23 -2.43
CA LEU A 169 -16.60 -2.43 -2.75
C LEU A 169 -16.74 -3.70 -3.59
N THR A 170 -17.43 -4.69 -3.05
CA THR A 170 -17.75 -5.94 -3.76
C THR A 170 -19.25 -5.99 -4.01
N LEU A 171 -19.64 -6.13 -5.28
CA LEU A 171 -21.03 -5.93 -5.70
C LEU A 171 -21.91 -7.17 -5.56
N SER A 172 -21.35 -8.38 -5.64
CA SER A 172 -22.09 -9.63 -5.42
C SER A 172 -21.43 -10.52 -4.37
N GLY A 173 -22.23 -11.35 -3.70
CA GLY A 173 -21.74 -12.31 -2.70
C GLY A 173 -21.03 -13.53 -3.28
N GLY A 174 -20.87 -13.63 -4.61
CA GLY A 174 -20.19 -14.76 -5.26
C GLY A 174 -20.86 -16.12 -5.04
N ALA A 175 -22.20 -16.13 -4.96
CA ALA A 175 -23.04 -17.28 -4.61
C ALA A 175 -22.86 -18.53 -5.49
N ILE A 176 -22.34 -18.38 -6.71
CA ILE A 176 -22.08 -19.49 -7.62
C ILE A 176 -20.67 -20.06 -7.41
N GLY A 177 -19.74 -19.25 -6.92
CA GLY A 177 -18.37 -19.66 -6.61
C GLY A 177 -18.20 -20.37 -5.25
N GLY A 178 -19.23 -20.38 -4.40
CA GLY A 178 -19.20 -21.03 -3.09
C GLY A 178 -20.37 -20.64 -2.18
N GLU A 179 -20.34 -21.07 -0.93
CA GLU A 179 -21.31 -20.66 0.11
C GLU A 179 -21.16 -19.15 0.41
N ILE A 180 -22.23 -18.37 0.22
CA ILE A 180 -22.24 -16.91 0.37
C ILE A 180 -21.67 -16.47 1.72
N ASN A 181 -22.10 -17.12 2.80
CA ASN A 181 -21.64 -16.77 4.14
C ASN A 181 -20.14 -17.00 4.31
N ALA A 182 -19.60 -18.10 3.77
CA ALA A 182 -18.16 -18.35 3.81
C ALA A 182 -17.41 -17.25 3.06
N ARG A 183 -17.80 -16.96 1.81
CA ARG A 183 -17.14 -15.93 0.98
C ARG A 183 -17.18 -14.52 1.59
N ARG A 184 -18.26 -14.18 2.29
CA ARG A 184 -18.35 -12.90 3.02
C ARG A 184 -17.35 -12.83 4.18
N HIS A 185 -17.17 -13.91 4.94
CA HIS A 185 -16.17 -13.95 6.01
C HIS A 185 -14.74 -13.92 5.46
N GLU A 186 -14.49 -14.62 4.35
CA GLU A 186 -13.20 -14.62 3.66
C GLU A 186 -12.83 -13.21 3.17
N ALA A 187 -13.77 -12.49 2.54
CA ALA A 187 -13.55 -11.12 2.09
C ALA A 187 -13.28 -10.13 3.25
N LEU A 188 -14.00 -10.30 4.37
CA LEU A 188 -13.74 -9.53 5.59
C LEU A 188 -12.34 -9.80 6.14
N ALA A 189 -11.90 -11.06 6.17
CA ALA A 189 -10.57 -11.45 6.60
C ALA A 189 -9.49 -10.88 5.66
N ALA A 190 -9.70 -10.96 4.34
CA ALA A 190 -8.78 -10.39 3.34
C ALA A 190 -8.63 -8.87 3.51
N SER A 191 -9.74 -8.14 3.67
CA SER A 191 -9.71 -6.69 3.90
C SER A 191 -9.03 -6.31 5.22
N ALA A 192 -9.17 -7.14 6.26
CA ALA A 192 -8.54 -6.92 7.55
C ALA A 192 -7.00 -7.01 7.50
N VAL A 193 -6.43 -7.79 6.58
CA VAL A 193 -4.96 -7.89 6.38
C VAL A 193 -4.32 -6.52 6.17
N ILE A 194 -5.00 -5.62 5.44
CA ILE A 194 -4.52 -4.26 5.17
C ILE A 194 -5.34 -3.20 5.91
N GLY A 195 -6.26 -3.59 6.80
CA GLY A 195 -7.15 -2.65 7.48
C GLY A 195 -8.01 -1.81 6.52
N ALA A 196 -8.42 -2.37 5.38
CA ALA A 196 -9.34 -1.71 4.44
C ALA A 196 -10.79 -1.81 4.95
N ARG A 197 -11.61 -0.82 4.60
CA ARG A 197 -13.07 -0.89 4.83
C ARG A 197 -13.72 -1.66 3.70
N LEU A 198 -14.51 -2.68 4.04
CA LEU A 198 -15.23 -3.50 3.06
C LEU A 198 -16.72 -3.18 3.04
N TYR A 199 -17.27 -2.99 1.84
CA TYR A 199 -18.70 -2.96 1.57
C TYR A 199 -19.07 -4.12 0.64
N LEU A 200 -19.94 -5.00 1.14
CA LEU A 200 -20.43 -6.17 0.41
C LEU A 200 -21.91 -5.99 0.10
N HIS A 201 -22.24 -6.00 -1.19
CA HIS A 201 -23.62 -6.06 -1.67
C HIS A 201 -23.98 -7.48 -2.13
N ASP A 202 -25.28 -7.74 -2.20
CA ASP A 202 -25.87 -9.03 -2.55
C ASP A 202 -26.60 -8.94 -3.91
N PHE A 203 -26.06 -8.19 -4.87
CA PHE A 203 -26.55 -8.29 -6.25
C PHE A 203 -26.38 -9.73 -6.73
N GLU A 204 -27.29 -10.14 -7.61
CA GLU A 204 -27.32 -11.51 -8.06
C GLU A 204 -26.10 -11.85 -8.92
N ASP A 205 -25.36 -12.84 -8.43
CA ASP A 205 -24.16 -13.35 -9.08
C ASP A 205 -24.46 -13.86 -10.49
N THR A 206 -23.56 -13.60 -11.44
CA THR A 206 -23.69 -13.86 -12.88
C THR A 206 -24.82 -13.12 -13.59
N ARG A 207 -25.53 -12.22 -12.91
CA ARG A 207 -26.61 -11.40 -13.48
C ARG A 207 -26.41 -9.92 -13.20
N LEU A 208 -25.16 -9.48 -13.05
CA LEU A 208 -24.84 -8.07 -12.87
C LEU A 208 -25.19 -7.28 -14.14
N ASP A 209 -26.16 -6.38 -14.02
CA ASP A 209 -26.60 -5.46 -15.08
C ASP A 209 -26.26 -4.02 -14.67
N PRO A 210 -25.48 -3.25 -15.47
CA PRO A 210 -25.21 -1.85 -15.19
C PRO A 210 -26.48 -1.02 -14.97
N ALA A 211 -27.55 -1.30 -15.72
CA ALA A 211 -28.83 -0.62 -15.60
C ALA A 211 -29.68 -1.15 -14.43
N GLY A 212 -29.32 -2.30 -13.86
CA GLY A 212 -30.00 -2.97 -12.75
C GLY A 212 -29.74 -2.38 -11.36
N GLY A 213 -29.32 -1.11 -11.28
CA GLY A 213 -29.04 -0.40 -10.02
C GLY A 213 -27.56 -0.33 -9.63
N LEU A 214 -26.66 -1.02 -10.35
CA LEU A 214 -25.22 -0.99 -10.09
C LEU A 214 -24.63 0.42 -10.11
N ILE A 215 -24.98 1.21 -11.14
CA ILE A 215 -24.50 2.59 -11.26
C ILE A 215 -24.91 3.40 -10.03
N THR A 216 -26.16 3.31 -9.60
CA THR A 216 -26.67 4.06 -8.45
C THR A 216 -25.97 3.65 -7.15
N THR A 217 -25.73 2.36 -6.93
CA THR A 217 -24.97 1.88 -5.77
C THR A 217 -23.54 2.40 -5.76
N ILE A 218 -22.85 2.37 -6.90
CA ILE A 218 -21.48 2.88 -7.01
C ILE A 218 -21.46 4.41 -6.84
N GLU A 219 -22.43 5.15 -7.39
CA GLU A 219 -22.55 6.61 -7.18
C GLU A 219 -22.76 6.96 -5.71
N GLN A 220 -23.57 6.20 -4.98
CA GLN A 220 -23.76 6.36 -3.54
C GLN A 220 -22.45 6.13 -2.78
N MET A 221 -21.72 5.06 -3.12
CA MET A 221 -20.41 4.77 -2.51
C MET A 221 -19.40 5.88 -2.79
N ILE A 222 -19.34 6.38 -4.03
CA ILE A 222 -18.46 7.50 -4.41
C ILE A 222 -18.82 8.78 -3.64
N ALA A 223 -20.11 9.06 -3.44
CA ALA A 223 -20.55 10.21 -2.66
C ALA A 223 -20.18 10.07 -1.17
N GLU A 224 -20.28 8.87 -0.60
CA GLU A 224 -19.93 8.59 0.80
C GLU A 224 -18.41 8.64 1.03
N VAL A 225 -17.64 8.00 0.14
CA VAL A 225 -16.19 7.84 0.29
C VAL A 225 -15.42 9.05 -0.22
N SER A 226 -15.95 9.76 -1.22
CA SER A 226 -15.26 10.84 -1.94
C SER A 226 -13.85 10.43 -2.42
N PRO A 227 -13.71 9.34 -3.20
CA PRO A 227 -12.40 8.83 -3.59
C PRO A 227 -11.69 9.78 -4.56
N THR A 228 -10.37 9.81 -4.46
CA THR A 228 -9.47 10.46 -5.41
C THR A 228 -9.04 9.50 -6.51
N ILE A 229 -8.99 8.20 -6.20
CA ILE A 229 -8.62 7.11 -7.12
C ILE A 229 -9.66 6.00 -7.06
N VAL A 230 -10.06 5.50 -8.21
CA VAL A 230 -10.84 4.25 -8.33
C VAL A 230 -10.08 3.19 -9.10
N TYR A 231 -10.09 1.96 -8.59
CA TYR A 231 -9.63 0.77 -9.29
C TYR A 231 -10.83 -0.14 -9.63
N THR A 232 -10.88 -0.72 -10.81
CA THR A 232 -11.95 -1.65 -11.22
C THR A 232 -11.47 -2.63 -12.28
N HIS A 233 -12.33 -3.55 -12.70
CA HIS A 233 -12.06 -4.48 -13.79
C HIS A 233 -11.74 -3.79 -15.12
N SER A 234 -10.92 -4.42 -15.96
CA SER A 234 -10.78 -4.03 -17.37
C SER A 234 -12.02 -4.39 -18.21
N VAL A 235 -12.24 -3.66 -19.30
CA VAL A 235 -13.23 -4.03 -20.33
C VAL A 235 -12.78 -5.28 -21.10
N HIS A 236 -11.48 -5.52 -21.18
CA HIS A 236 -10.85 -6.65 -21.87
C HIS A 236 -10.89 -7.91 -20.99
N ASP A 237 -12.09 -8.30 -20.60
CA ASP A 237 -12.36 -9.41 -19.68
C ASP A 237 -13.47 -10.30 -20.24
N ARG A 238 -13.28 -11.63 -20.23
CA ARG A 238 -14.30 -12.58 -20.70
C ARG A 238 -15.47 -12.76 -19.74
N HIS A 239 -15.32 -12.42 -18.46
CA HIS A 239 -16.39 -12.52 -17.47
C HIS A 239 -17.41 -11.39 -17.64
N GLN A 240 -18.69 -11.73 -17.75
CA GLN A 240 -19.75 -10.75 -18.03
C GLN A 240 -19.96 -9.76 -16.88
N ASP A 241 -19.91 -10.24 -15.64
CA ASP A 241 -20.05 -9.38 -14.47
C ASP A 241 -18.90 -8.37 -14.36
N HIS A 242 -17.67 -8.77 -14.69
CA HIS A 242 -16.52 -7.85 -14.68
C HIS A 242 -16.74 -6.71 -15.68
N ARG A 243 -17.20 -7.05 -16.90
CA ARG A 243 -17.56 -6.03 -17.91
C ARG A 243 -18.72 -5.14 -17.47
N ALA A 244 -19.73 -5.71 -16.80
CA ALA A 244 -20.85 -4.94 -16.26
C ALA A 244 -20.38 -3.96 -15.17
N VAL A 245 -19.54 -4.40 -14.24
CA VAL A 245 -18.96 -3.56 -13.20
C VAL A 245 -18.05 -2.50 -13.81
N HIS A 246 -17.21 -2.85 -14.78
CA HIS A 246 -16.41 -1.89 -15.56
C HIS A 246 -17.31 -0.78 -16.13
N GLN A 247 -18.36 -1.15 -16.87
CA GLN A 247 -19.27 -0.18 -17.48
C GLN A 247 -19.97 0.70 -16.43
N ALA A 248 -20.41 0.12 -15.32
CA ALA A 248 -21.06 0.86 -14.25
C ALA A 248 -20.10 1.86 -13.56
N VAL A 249 -18.86 1.45 -13.30
CA VAL A 249 -17.82 2.32 -12.73
C VAL A 249 -17.46 3.46 -13.68
N GLN A 250 -17.35 3.21 -14.99
CA GLN A 250 -17.08 4.27 -15.98
C GLN A 250 -18.11 5.40 -15.91
N VAL A 251 -19.39 5.06 -15.70
CA VAL A 251 -20.48 6.03 -15.58
C VAL A 251 -20.48 6.71 -14.21
N ALA A 252 -20.43 5.92 -13.13
CA ALA A 252 -20.55 6.42 -11.77
C ALA A 252 -19.33 7.27 -11.35
N ALA A 253 -18.13 6.84 -11.74
CA ALA A 253 -16.88 7.49 -11.37
C ALA A 253 -16.48 8.63 -12.29
N ARG A 254 -17.32 9.10 -13.24
CA ARG A 254 -16.96 10.13 -14.24
C ARG A 254 -16.31 11.43 -13.71
N ARG A 255 -16.47 11.74 -12.42
CA ARG A 255 -15.87 12.91 -11.75
C ARG A 255 -14.71 12.58 -10.81
N VAL A 256 -14.44 11.31 -10.54
CA VAL A 256 -13.30 10.90 -9.70
C VAL A 256 -12.01 11.24 -10.45
N PRO A 257 -11.02 11.89 -9.81
CA PRO A 257 -9.80 12.35 -10.48
C PRO A 257 -9.05 11.28 -11.28
N SER A 258 -8.85 10.10 -10.68
CA SER A 258 -8.11 9.00 -11.31
C SER A 258 -8.96 7.72 -11.36
N LEU A 259 -8.87 7.00 -12.48
CA LEU A 259 -9.50 5.70 -12.69
C LEU A 259 -8.56 4.80 -13.50
N ALA A 260 -8.28 3.63 -12.95
CA ALA A 260 -7.47 2.61 -13.60
C ALA A 260 -8.11 1.22 -13.49
N CYS A 261 -7.82 0.38 -14.47
CA CYS A 261 -8.41 -0.94 -14.62
C CYS A 261 -7.36 -2.03 -14.39
N PHE A 262 -7.68 -3.02 -13.55
CA PHE A 262 -6.76 -4.10 -13.19
C PHE A 262 -6.95 -5.35 -14.04
N GLN A 263 -5.90 -6.17 -14.07
CA GLN A 263 -5.92 -7.49 -14.68
C GLN A 263 -6.62 -8.49 -13.76
N SER A 264 -7.59 -9.22 -14.27
CA SER A 264 -8.22 -10.36 -13.59
C SER A 264 -7.73 -11.69 -14.21
N PRO A 265 -8.03 -12.85 -13.61
CA PRO A 265 -7.78 -14.16 -14.24
C PRO A 265 -8.55 -14.37 -15.56
N SER A 266 -9.60 -13.59 -15.79
CA SER A 266 -10.43 -13.63 -16.98
C SER A 266 -10.13 -12.53 -18.00
N SER A 267 -9.12 -11.69 -17.75
CA SER A 267 -8.60 -10.77 -18.75
C SER A 267 -8.16 -11.51 -20.02
N THR A 268 -8.51 -10.95 -21.19
CA THR A 268 -8.12 -11.51 -22.49
C THR A 268 -6.72 -11.03 -22.87
N VAL A 269 -6.21 -11.53 -24.00
CA VAL A 269 -4.95 -11.05 -24.59
C VAL A 269 -5.02 -9.59 -25.06
N ASP A 270 -6.22 -9.01 -25.11
CA ASP A 270 -6.44 -7.61 -25.48
C ASP A 270 -6.21 -6.66 -24.30
N PHE A 271 -6.04 -7.18 -23.07
CA PHE A 271 -5.62 -6.37 -21.92
C PHE A 271 -4.23 -5.80 -22.19
N GLN A 272 -4.16 -4.47 -22.32
CA GLN A 272 -2.97 -3.71 -22.71
C GLN A 272 -2.62 -2.69 -21.62
N PRO A 273 -2.00 -3.14 -20.52
CA PRO A 273 -1.65 -2.24 -19.43
C PRO A 273 -0.61 -1.23 -19.91
N ASP A 274 -0.81 0.03 -19.52
CA ASP A 274 0.07 1.16 -19.81
C ASP A 274 0.78 1.67 -18.54
N THR A 275 0.36 1.18 -17.38
CA THR A 275 0.86 1.57 -16.07
C THR A 275 1.28 0.35 -15.29
N PHE A 276 2.47 0.40 -14.69
CA PHE A 276 3.07 -0.71 -13.96
C PHE A 276 3.47 -0.24 -12.57
N VAL A 277 2.62 -0.53 -11.59
CA VAL A 277 2.80 -0.04 -10.21
C VAL A 277 3.86 -0.91 -9.53
N PRO A 278 5.01 -0.36 -9.10
CA PRO A 278 5.98 -1.12 -8.32
C PRO A 278 5.38 -1.51 -6.98
N VAL A 279 5.43 -2.80 -6.63
CA VAL A 279 4.82 -3.35 -5.41
C VAL A 279 5.84 -4.14 -4.58
N ASP A 280 7.10 -3.75 -4.68
CA ASP A 280 8.18 -4.33 -3.87
C ASP A 280 7.87 -4.14 -2.38
N GLY A 281 7.97 -5.23 -1.61
CA GLY A 281 7.61 -5.26 -0.19
C GLY A 281 6.14 -5.61 0.10
N PHE A 282 5.25 -5.62 -0.91
CA PHE A 282 3.80 -5.80 -0.70
C PHE A 282 3.23 -7.10 -1.29
N VAL A 283 4.04 -7.88 -2.02
CA VAL A 283 3.61 -9.16 -2.62
C VAL A 283 3.19 -10.18 -1.55
N GLU A 284 3.90 -10.27 -0.42
CA GLU A 284 3.51 -11.17 0.67
C GLU A 284 2.16 -10.78 1.28
N THR A 285 1.91 -9.48 1.45
CA THR A 285 0.65 -8.97 1.95
C THR A 285 -0.50 -9.34 1.02
N LYS A 286 -0.31 -9.22 -0.31
CA LYS A 286 -1.27 -9.72 -1.31
C LYS A 286 -1.52 -11.22 -1.16
N LEU A 287 -0.48 -12.02 -0.99
CA LEU A 287 -0.63 -13.47 -0.80
C LEU A 287 -1.39 -13.82 0.48
N GLN A 288 -1.21 -13.05 1.56
CA GLN A 288 -1.99 -13.19 2.80
C GLN A 288 -3.46 -12.83 2.58
N MET A 289 -3.76 -11.78 1.80
CA MET A 289 -5.14 -11.44 1.42
C MET A 289 -5.78 -12.58 0.61
N LEU A 290 -5.07 -13.12 -0.37
CA LEU A 290 -5.57 -14.23 -1.20
C LEU A 290 -5.77 -15.52 -0.40
N ALA A 291 -4.87 -15.81 0.54
CA ALA A 291 -4.97 -16.98 1.41
C ALA A 291 -6.22 -16.96 2.31
N ALA A 292 -6.84 -15.79 2.54
CA ALA A 292 -8.09 -15.69 3.28
C ALA A 292 -9.28 -16.31 2.53
N PHE A 293 -9.19 -16.50 1.20
CA PHE A 293 -10.24 -17.13 0.38
C PHE A 293 -10.05 -18.65 0.28
N GLU A 294 -10.12 -19.34 1.42
CA GLU A 294 -9.90 -20.80 1.50
C GLU A 294 -10.83 -21.59 0.56
N SER A 295 -12.09 -21.17 0.41
CA SER A 295 -13.05 -21.78 -0.51
C SER A 295 -12.60 -21.75 -1.98
N GLN A 296 -11.75 -20.78 -2.34
CA GLN A 296 -11.23 -20.57 -3.69
C GLN A 296 -9.80 -21.10 -3.88
N ALA A 297 -9.17 -21.68 -2.85
CA ALA A 297 -7.78 -22.14 -2.89
C ALA A 297 -7.48 -23.22 -3.96
N HIS A 298 -8.51 -23.90 -4.47
CA HIS A 298 -8.40 -24.90 -5.54
C HIS A 298 -8.22 -24.31 -6.94
N ARG A 299 -8.26 -22.99 -7.09
CA ARG A 299 -8.12 -22.30 -8.38
C ARG A 299 -6.65 -22.03 -8.67
N ASP A 300 -6.16 -22.47 -9.84
CA ASP A 300 -4.74 -22.30 -10.24
C ASP A 300 -4.26 -20.84 -10.16
N TYR A 301 -5.14 -19.86 -10.41
CA TYR A 301 -4.81 -18.45 -10.35
C TYR A 301 -4.63 -17.88 -8.94
N MET A 302 -4.97 -18.65 -7.90
CA MET A 302 -4.71 -18.34 -6.50
C MET A 302 -3.36 -18.87 -6.03
N GLU A 303 -2.66 -19.69 -6.84
CA GLU A 303 -1.38 -20.26 -6.44
C GLU A 303 -0.32 -19.17 -6.21
N PRO A 304 0.38 -19.17 -5.06
CA PRO A 304 1.37 -18.13 -4.75
C PRO A 304 2.46 -17.96 -5.80
N GLU A 305 2.90 -19.06 -6.41
CA GLU A 305 3.91 -19.03 -7.46
C GLU A 305 3.41 -18.33 -8.72
N LEU A 306 2.14 -18.54 -9.12
CA LEU A 306 1.58 -17.87 -10.28
C LEU A 306 1.40 -16.37 -10.03
N VAL A 307 0.96 -15.99 -8.82
CA VAL A 307 0.82 -14.57 -8.42
C VAL A 307 2.18 -13.87 -8.48
N ARG A 308 3.23 -14.48 -7.91
CA ARG A 308 4.60 -13.95 -7.97
C ARG A 308 5.13 -13.89 -9.39
N ALA A 309 4.92 -14.94 -10.19
CA ALA A 309 5.39 -15.00 -11.57
C ALA A 309 4.74 -13.91 -12.43
N THR A 310 3.44 -13.67 -12.26
CA THR A 310 2.69 -12.63 -12.96
C THR A 310 3.21 -11.24 -12.59
N ALA A 311 3.35 -10.95 -11.29
CA ALA A 311 3.90 -9.68 -10.84
C ALA A 311 5.36 -9.48 -11.31
N ARG A 312 6.14 -10.57 -11.37
CA ARG A 312 7.52 -10.54 -11.85
C ARG A 312 7.59 -10.31 -13.37
N TYR A 313 6.68 -10.88 -14.13
CA TYR A 313 6.60 -10.68 -15.58
C TYR A 313 6.34 -9.22 -15.92
N TRP A 314 5.36 -8.60 -15.27
CA TRP A 314 4.99 -7.21 -15.53
C TRP A 314 6.06 -6.21 -15.06
N SER A 315 6.86 -6.57 -14.05
CA SER A 315 7.95 -5.74 -13.54
C SER A 315 8.98 -5.35 -14.61
N ARG A 316 9.08 -6.09 -15.73
CA ARG A 316 9.99 -5.76 -16.84
C ARG A 316 9.69 -4.41 -17.52
N PHE A 317 8.49 -3.87 -17.30
CA PHE A 317 8.05 -2.58 -17.83
C PHE A 317 8.09 -1.46 -16.77
N GLY A 318 8.47 -1.78 -15.53
CA GLY A 318 8.60 -0.84 -14.42
C GLY A 318 10.02 -0.78 -13.87
N THR A 319 10.19 -0.14 -12.72
CA THR A 319 11.48 0.03 -12.03
C THR A 319 11.71 -0.98 -10.90
N GLY A 320 10.67 -1.69 -10.47
CA GLY A 320 10.67 -2.61 -9.34
C GLY A 320 10.97 -4.08 -9.68
N ARG A 321 11.14 -4.92 -8.65
CA ARG A 321 11.26 -6.38 -8.83
C ARG A 321 9.91 -7.03 -9.08
N TYR A 322 8.83 -6.46 -8.56
CA TYR A 322 7.45 -6.86 -8.84
C TYR A 322 6.60 -5.66 -9.23
N ALA A 323 5.66 -5.86 -10.15
CA ALA A 323 4.69 -4.83 -10.51
C ALA A 323 3.29 -5.39 -10.74
N GLU A 324 2.28 -4.62 -10.39
CA GLU A 324 0.90 -4.87 -10.81
C GLU A 324 0.57 -4.03 -12.05
N PRO A 325 0.02 -4.67 -13.11
CA PRO A 325 -0.33 -3.99 -14.35
C PRO A 325 -1.70 -3.30 -14.26
N LEU A 326 -1.81 -2.11 -14.83
CA LEU A 326 -3.04 -1.34 -14.91
C LEU A 326 -3.24 -0.75 -16.32
N GLU A 327 -4.48 -0.72 -16.77
CA GLU A 327 -4.94 0.09 -17.90
C GLU A 327 -5.46 1.44 -17.38
N THR A 328 -4.83 2.53 -17.79
CA THR A 328 -5.25 3.86 -17.36
C THR A 328 -6.46 4.33 -18.15
N VAL A 329 -7.56 4.64 -17.45
CA VAL A 329 -8.70 5.34 -18.07
C VAL A 329 -8.47 6.85 -18.00
N ARG A 330 -8.05 7.34 -16.83
CA ARG A 330 -7.65 8.73 -16.61
C ARG A 330 -6.81 8.85 -15.35
N VAL A 331 -5.92 9.85 -15.33
CA VAL A 331 -5.13 10.22 -14.15
C VAL A 331 -5.18 11.73 -14.00
N ALA A 332 -5.49 12.20 -12.79
CA ALA A 332 -5.28 13.60 -12.46
C ALA A 332 -3.77 13.84 -12.24
N ALA A 333 -3.11 14.47 -13.21
CA ALA A 333 -1.76 14.94 -13.02
C ALA A 333 -1.76 16.12 -12.03
N MET A 334 -0.87 16.09 -11.03
CA MET A 334 -0.51 17.29 -10.30
C MET A 334 0.29 18.22 -11.23
N ILE A 335 -0.37 19.13 -11.93
CA ILE A 335 0.32 20.27 -12.56
C ILE A 335 0.57 21.29 -11.45
N SER A 336 1.68 21.16 -10.74
CA SER A 336 2.21 22.24 -9.91
C SER A 336 3.58 22.64 -10.43
N GLY A 337 3.74 23.93 -10.74
CA GLY A 337 5.07 24.53 -10.81
C GLY A 337 5.81 24.22 -9.51
N SER A 338 7.07 23.81 -9.63
CA SER A 338 7.92 23.13 -8.63
C SER A 338 7.88 21.59 -8.63
N GLY A 339 8.45 21.05 -9.70
CA GLY A 339 9.29 19.85 -9.74
C GLY A 339 9.07 18.76 -8.69
N ARG A 340 8.21 17.79 -9.00
CA ARG A 340 8.48 16.39 -8.64
C ARG A 340 9.51 15.84 -9.63
N GLY A 341 10.75 15.69 -9.17
CA GLY A 341 11.79 14.96 -9.88
C GLY A 341 11.48 13.46 -9.89
N GLY A 342 10.84 13.02 -10.96
CA GLY A 342 10.55 11.62 -11.28
C GLY A 342 10.06 11.58 -12.71
N GLY A 343 11.01 11.56 -13.65
CA GLY A 343 10.76 11.78 -15.07
C GLY A 343 9.76 10.80 -15.66
N ILE A 344 8.60 11.32 -16.03
CA ILE A 344 7.72 10.71 -17.02
C ILE A 344 8.45 10.92 -18.35
N ALA A 345 9.18 9.91 -18.83
CA ALA A 345 9.68 9.90 -20.19
C ALA A 345 8.47 9.72 -21.12
N ALA A 346 7.89 10.84 -21.54
CA ALA A 346 6.94 10.86 -22.64
C ALA A 346 7.62 10.26 -23.87
N ALA A 347 7.11 9.11 -24.33
CA ALA A 347 7.50 8.52 -25.60
C ALA A 347 7.14 9.52 -26.71
N ALA A 348 8.15 10.19 -27.25
CA ALA A 348 8.00 11.02 -28.44
C ALA A 348 7.56 10.12 -29.61
N ALA A 349 6.47 10.49 -30.26
CA ALA A 349 5.95 9.87 -31.46
C ALA A 349 7.06 9.73 -32.51
N HIS A 350 7.27 8.50 -32.97
CA HIS A 350 8.11 8.21 -34.13
C HIS A 350 7.30 8.56 -35.38
N GLU A 351 7.56 9.72 -35.98
CA GLU A 351 7.17 9.98 -37.36
C GLU A 351 7.94 9.01 -38.28
N PRO A 352 7.29 8.40 -39.28
CA PRO A 352 7.98 7.52 -40.21
C PRO A 352 8.87 8.35 -41.15
N ALA A 353 10.15 8.02 -41.19
CA ALA A 353 11.12 8.60 -42.11
C ALA A 353 10.74 8.32 -43.58
N PRO A 354 10.97 9.26 -44.52
CA PRO A 354 10.66 9.04 -45.93
C PRO A 354 11.65 8.05 -46.55
N LEU A 355 11.10 7.13 -47.35
CA LEU A 355 11.86 6.20 -48.19
C LEU A 355 12.75 6.98 -49.16
N ALA A 356 14.06 6.88 -48.97
CA ALA A 356 15.04 7.29 -49.97
C ALA A 356 15.02 6.28 -51.13
N HIS A 357 14.62 6.74 -52.31
CA HIS A 357 14.84 6.04 -53.57
C HIS A 357 16.34 5.98 -53.84
N ASP A 358 16.88 4.75 -53.91
CA ASP A 358 18.26 4.49 -54.27
C ASP A 358 18.39 4.57 -55.80
N ASP A 359 18.88 5.70 -56.28
CA ASP A 359 19.22 5.95 -57.68
C ASP A 359 20.61 5.36 -57.96
N THR A 360 20.65 4.13 -58.44
CA THR A 360 21.88 3.48 -58.94
C THR A 360 21.90 3.48 -60.46
N GLY A 361 22.16 4.65 -61.05
CA GLY A 361 22.90 4.76 -62.31
C GLY A 361 24.37 5.09 -61.99
N GLY A 362 25.42 4.49 -62.55
CA GLY A 362 25.58 3.51 -63.61
C GLY A 362 27.08 3.42 -63.96
N THR A 363 27.38 2.66 -65.02
CA THR A 363 28.65 2.55 -65.77
C THR A 363 29.79 1.69 -65.20
N ARG A 364 29.88 0.44 -65.68
CA ARG A 364 30.65 0.07 -66.89
C ARG A 364 30.26 -1.29 -67.43
#